data_AF-A0A174YI06-F1
#
_entry.id   AF-A0A174YI06-F1
#
_cell.length_a   1.000
_cell.length_b   1.000
_cell.length_c   1.000
_cell.angle_alpha   90.00
_cell.angle_beta   90.00
_cell.angle_gamma   90.00
#
_symmetry.space_group_name_H-M   'P 1'
#
loop_
_entity.id
_entity.type
_entity.pdbx_description
1 polymer ?
#
loop_
_entity_poly.entity_id
_entity_poly.type
_entity_poly.pdbx_seq_one_letter_code
_entity_poly.pdbx_strand_id
1 'polypeptide(L)'
;MKKTIMLFAGTTEGRRICEFLAVKKCITHVYVTTEYGKDLLPEQNNVHIHVGKMDEGQMSDEISVILPDIVIDATHPYATQVTHNIKEACDSRNIFYVRVLREENTVEAGNNADNIIYTETMKDAVRLLNDDRFIHKNVLMTTGSKNIPEYVHIKDFKDRLYLRLLPNPQMMESAIQAGIMPAHLIGMQGPFSQELNEAVIRQFNIGVLVTKESGNNGGYEEKISATLNTGTDCIVIRRPLENDGKKLSEIIAYLEENIDSQC
;
A
#
# COMPACT_ATOMS: atom_id res chain seq x y z
N MET A 1 -22.61 -19.92 19.02
CA MET A 1 -21.21 -20.39 18.82
C MET A 1 -20.33 -19.16 18.67
N LYS A 2 -19.07 -19.17 19.13
CA LYS A 2 -18.19 -18.02 18.91
C LYS A 2 -17.97 -17.87 17.41
N LYS A 3 -18.20 -16.66 16.88
CA LYS A 3 -17.91 -16.34 15.48
C LYS A 3 -16.41 -16.46 15.23
N THR A 4 -16.04 -17.00 14.07
CA THR A 4 -14.65 -17.05 13.59
C THR A 4 -14.47 -16.03 12.48
N ILE A 5 -13.50 -15.13 12.65
CA ILE A 5 -13.23 -14.03 11.74
C ILE A 5 -11.82 -14.19 11.20
N MET A 6 -11.68 -14.06 9.89
CA MET A 6 -10.38 -14.02 9.22
C MET A 6 -10.14 -12.60 8.72
N LEU A 7 -9.07 -11.97 9.20
CA LEU A 7 -8.71 -10.59 8.89
C LEU A 7 -7.37 -10.56 8.15
N PHE A 8 -7.38 -10.20 6.87
CA PHE A 8 -6.16 -9.89 6.13
C PHE A 8 -5.79 -8.43 6.37
N ALA A 9 -4.77 -8.20 7.19
CA ALA A 9 -4.35 -6.86 7.62
C ALA A 9 -3.15 -6.33 6.79
N GLY A 10 -2.60 -5.19 7.22
CA GLY A 10 -1.51 -4.49 6.51
C GLY A 10 -1.78 -3.00 6.27
N THR A 11 -2.87 -2.49 6.85
CA THR A 11 -3.27 -1.08 6.83
C THR A 11 -3.62 -0.62 8.25
N THR A 12 -3.80 0.68 8.42
CA THR A 12 -4.25 1.26 9.69
C THR A 12 -5.67 0.83 10.02
N GLU A 13 -6.53 0.69 9.01
CA GLU A 13 -7.90 0.20 9.15
C GLU A 13 -7.91 -1.25 9.63
N GLY A 14 -7.07 -2.12 9.03
CA GLY A 14 -6.91 -3.50 9.50
C GLY A 14 -6.46 -3.59 10.95
N ARG A 15 -5.52 -2.74 11.37
CA ARG A 15 -5.12 -2.64 12.78
C ARG A 15 -6.29 -2.25 13.69
N ARG A 16 -7.06 -1.21 13.33
CA ARG A 16 -8.22 -0.75 14.13
C ARG A 16 -9.30 -1.81 14.25
N ILE A 17 -9.54 -2.59 13.18
CA ILE A 17 -10.47 -3.73 13.21
C ILE A 17 -9.95 -4.81 14.16
N CYS A 18 -8.65 -5.13 14.10
CA CYS A 18 -8.04 -6.09 15.03
C CYS A 18 -8.18 -5.64 16.49
N GLU A 19 -7.88 -4.37 16.80
CA GLU A 19 -8.05 -3.78 18.13
C GLU A 19 -9.50 -3.89 18.63
N PHE A 20 -10.47 -3.66 17.75
CA PHE A 20 -11.89 -3.84 18.07
C PHE A 20 -12.23 -5.31 18.35
N LEU A 21 -11.80 -6.24 17.51
CA LEU A 21 -12.10 -7.68 17.66
C LEU A 21 -11.41 -8.32 18.87
N ALA A 22 -10.26 -7.78 19.28
CA ALA A 22 -9.47 -8.27 20.40
C ALA A 22 -10.22 -8.23 21.75
N VAL A 23 -11.23 -7.36 21.88
CA VAL A 23 -12.06 -7.25 23.10
C VAL A 23 -13.44 -7.91 22.96
N LYS A 24 -13.70 -8.63 21.85
CA LYS A 24 -14.99 -9.25 21.55
C LYS A 24 -14.97 -10.76 21.77
N LYS A 25 -16.17 -11.36 21.88
CA LYS A 25 -16.34 -12.82 22.08
C LYS A 25 -16.31 -13.61 20.75
N CYS A 26 -15.28 -13.38 19.94
CA CYS A 26 -15.03 -14.08 18.67
C CYS A 26 -13.61 -14.67 18.64
N ILE A 27 -13.36 -15.62 17.75
CA ILE A 27 -12.01 -16.10 17.41
C ILE A 27 -11.57 -15.32 16.16
N THR A 28 -10.38 -14.73 16.19
CA THR A 28 -9.88 -13.89 15.10
C THR A 28 -8.54 -14.43 14.59
N HIS A 29 -8.47 -14.79 13.32
CA HIS A 29 -7.23 -15.13 12.62
C HIS A 29 -6.77 -13.90 11.83
N VAL A 30 -5.61 -13.33 12.17
CA VAL A 30 -5.11 -12.10 11.57
C VAL A 30 -3.86 -12.40 10.74
N TYR A 31 -3.85 -12.03 9.48
CA TYR A 31 -2.76 -12.30 8.55
C TYR A 31 -2.01 -11.01 8.22
N VAL A 32 -0.70 -11.00 8.44
CA VAL A 32 0.22 -9.89 8.12
C VAL A 32 1.45 -10.40 7.38
N THR A 33 2.07 -9.55 6.56
CA THR A 33 3.19 -9.97 5.70
C THR A 33 4.57 -9.80 6.33
N THR A 34 4.67 -9.15 7.50
CA THR A 34 5.94 -8.80 8.14
C THR A 34 5.83 -8.85 9.66
N GLU A 35 6.94 -9.16 10.34
CA GLU A 35 7.04 -9.11 11.82
C GLU A 35 6.70 -7.72 12.37
N TYR A 36 7.17 -6.65 11.72
CA TYR A 36 6.79 -5.28 12.09
C TYR A 36 5.26 -5.07 12.07
N GLY A 37 4.57 -5.68 11.11
CA GLY A 37 3.11 -5.63 11.05
C GLY A 37 2.43 -6.35 12.22
N LYS A 38 3.05 -7.43 12.73
CA LYS A 38 2.58 -8.16 13.91
C LYS A 38 2.79 -7.34 15.19
N ASP A 39 3.95 -6.70 15.34
CA ASP A 39 4.29 -5.90 16.53
C ASP A 39 3.31 -4.72 16.77
N LEU A 40 2.58 -4.31 15.74
CA LEU A 40 1.58 -3.25 15.81
C LEU A 40 0.17 -3.74 16.22
N LEU A 41 -0.04 -5.06 16.35
CA LEU A 41 -1.33 -5.66 16.66
C LEU A 41 -1.42 -6.07 18.14
N PRO A 42 -2.61 -6.04 18.74
CA PRO A 42 -2.80 -6.48 20.12
C PRO A 42 -2.62 -7.99 20.25
N GLU A 43 -1.90 -8.42 21.29
CA GLU A 43 -1.85 -9.82 21.71
C GLU A 43 -3.01 -10.10 22.68
N GLN A 44 -3.97 -10.93 22.25
CA GLN A 44 -5.08 -11.39 23.08
C GLN A 44 -5.34 -12.87 22.82
N ASN A 45 -5.92 -13.57 23.80
CA ASN A 45 -6.17 -15.02 23.71
C ASN A 45 -7.07 -15.43 22.55
N ASN A 46 -7.87 -14.50 22.03
CA ASN A 46 -8.80 -14.72 20.94
C ASN A 46 -8.29 -14.21 19.58
N VAL A 47 -7.03 -13.75 19.51
CA VAL A 47 -6.39 -13.22 18.31
C VAL A 47 -5.19 -14.11 17.96
N HIS A 48 -5.27 -14.81 16.83
CA HIS A 48 -4.23 -15.68 16.29
C HIS A 48 -3.54 -14.98 15.12
N ILE A 49 -2.32 -14.48 15.33
CA ILE A 49 -1.58 -13.71 14.32
C ILE A 49 -0.69 -14.63 13.50
N HIS A 50 -0.86 -14.59 12.19
CA HIS A 50 -0.09 -15.33 11.19
C HIS A 50 0.80 -14.36 10.43
N VAL A 51 2.10 -14.63 10.42
CA VAL A 51 3.10 -13.80 9.74
C VAL A 51 3.65 -14.54 8.53
N GLY A 52 3.52 -13.93 7.36
CA GLY A 52 4.07 -14.46 6.13
C GLY A 52 3.35 -13.95 4.90
N LYS A 53 4.00 -14.13 3.74
CA LYS A 53 3.29 -14.01 2.46
C LYS A 53 2.56 -15.32 2.20
N MET A 54 1.37 -15.21 1.62
CA MET A 54 0.60 -16.34 1.16
C MET A 54 0.41 -16.22 -0.35
N ASP A 55 0.51 -17.34 -1.05
CA ASP A 55 0.02 -17.46 -2.42
C ASP A 55 -1.49 -17.82 -2.43
N GLU A 56 -2.06 -17.91 -3.63
CA GLU A 56 -3.47 -18.24 -3.84
C GLU A 56 -3.87 -19.60 -3.24
N GLY A 57 -3.04 -20.62 -3.42
CA GLY A 57 -3.29 -21.97 -2.91
C GLY A 57 -3.30 -21.97 -1.39
N GLN A 58 -2.31 -21.34 -0.77
CA GLN A 58 -2.23 -21.18 0.68
C GLN A 58 -3.44 -20.42 1.25
N MET A 59 -3.90 -19.35 0.59
CA MET A 59 -5.10 -18.62 1.03
C MET A 59 -6.35 -19.49 0.93
N SER A 60 -6.52 -20.21 -0.17
CA SER A 60 -7.63 -21.15 -0.38
C SER A 60 -7.64 -22.26 0.67
N ASP A 61 -6.47 -22.83 0.98
CA ASP A 61 -6.33 -23.91 1.96
C ASP A 61 -6.64 -23.43 3.38
N GLU A 62 -6.09 -22.29 3.81
CA GLU A 62 -6.36 -21.70 5.13
C GLU A 62 -7.85 -21.38 5.31
N ILE A 63 -8.48 -20.76 4.31
CA ILE A 63 -9.93 -20.49 4.32
C ILE A 63 -10.73 -21.79 4.42
N SER A 64 -10.28 -22.87 3.77
CA SER A 64 -10.92 -24.20 3.83
C SER A 64 -10.79 -24.88 5.17
N VAL A 65 -9.64 -24.71 5.83
CA VAL A 65 -9.36 -25.35 7.13
C VAL A 65 -10.07 -24.61 8.26
N ILE A 66 -10.04 -23.28 8.23
CA ILE A 66 -10.61 -22.43 9.30
C ILE A 66 -12.12 -22.31 9.18
N LEU A 67 -12.65 -22.29 7.95
CA LEU A 67 -14.08 -22.04 7.66
C LEU A 67 -14.62 -20.81 8.41
N PRO A 68 -14.04 -19.62 8.19
CA PRO A 68 -14.46 -18.42 8.91
C PRO A 68 -15.91 -18.04 8.55
N ASP A 69 -16.62 -17.48 9.53
CA ASP A 69 -17.94 -16.88 9.29
C ASP A 69 -17.83 -15.61 8.43
N ILE A 70 -16.72 -14.86 8.59
CA ILE A 70 -16.49 -13.57 7.95
C ILE A 70 -15.01 -13.48 7.56
N VAL A 71 -14.74 -13.10 6.32
CA VAL A 71 -13.43 -12.68 5.84
C VAL A 71 -13.43 -11.17 5.63
N ILE A 72 -12.53 -10.48 6.33
CA ILE A 72 -12.33 -9.03 6.24
C ILE A 72 -11.00 -8.80 5.51
N ASP A 73 -11.08 -8.22 4.32
CA ASP A 73 -9.91 -7.84 3.54
C ASP A 73 -9.58 -6.36 3.81
N ALA A 74 -8.62 -6.15 4.70
CA ALA A 74 -8.04 -4.85 5.04
C ALA A 74 -6.62 -4.69 4.48
N THR A 75 -6.30 -5.40 3.38
CA THR A 75 -4.99 -5.29 2.73
C THR A 75 -4.81 -3.92 2.07
N HIS A 76 -3.57 -3.53 1.76
CA HIS A 76 -3.32 -2.22 1.14
C HIS A 76 -4.06 -2.10 -0.21
N PRO A 77 -4.65 -0.94 -0.58
CA PRO A 77 -5.31 -0.73 -1.89
C PRO A 77 -4.48 -1.02 -3.15
N TYR A 78 -3.16 -1.20 -3.01
CA TYR A 78 -2.27 -1.56 -4.12
C TYR A 78 -1.95 -3.06 -4.14
N ALA A 79 -2.53 -3.86 -3.24
CA ALA A 79 -2.38 -5.30 -3.17
C ALA A 79 -3.48 -6.00 -3.99
N THR A 80 -3.73 -5.52 -5.20
CA THR A 80 -4.84 -5.95 -6.07
C THR A 80 -4.88 -7.46 -6.29
N GLN A 81 -3.72 -8.09 -6.50
CA GLN A 81 -3.62 -9.55 -6.64
C GLN A 81 -4.03 -10.29 -5.35
N VAL A 82 -3.63 -9.78 -4.19
CA VAL A 82 -3.97 -10.40 -2.91
C VAL A 82 -5.47 -10.29 -2.67
N THR A 83 -6.06 -9.11 -2.87
CA THR A 83 -7.51 -8.90 -2.80
C THR A 83 -8.28 -9.81 -3.74
N HIS A 84 -7.80 -9.99 -4.97
CA HIS A 84 -8.40 -10.91 -5.93
C HIS A 84 -8.38 -12.36 -5.42
N ASN A 85 -7.23 -12.85 -4.97
CA ASN A 85 -7.08 -14.21 -4.45
C ASN A 85 -7.98 -14.48 -3.23
N ILE A 86 -8.06 -13.52 -2.29
CA ILE A 86 -8.94 -13.64 -1.11
C ILE A 86 -10.39 -13.76 -1.57
N LYS A 87 -10.81 -12.89 -2.50
CA LYS A 87 -12.18 -12.86 -3.01
C LYS A 87 -12.55 -14.18 -3.70
N GLU A 88 -11.70 -14.68 -4.60
CA GLU A 88 -11.95 -15.97 -5.28
C GLU A 88 -12.02 -17.15 -4.30
N ALA A 89 -11.14 -17.17 -3.29
CA ALA A 89 -11.16 -18.20 -2.26
C ALA A 89 -12.46 -18.17 -1.42
N CYS A 90 -13.02 -16.98 -1.18
CA CYS A 90 -14.31 -16.83 -0.49
C CYS A 90 -15.50 -17.21 -1.38
N ASP A 91 -15.53 -16.69 -2.62
CA ASP A 91 -16.63 -16.89 -3.57
C ASP A 91 -16.81 -18.39 -3.90
N SER A 92 -15.70 -19.12 -4.09
CA SER A 92 -15.71 -20.57 -4.35
C SER A 92 -16.29 -21.41 -3.20
N ARG A 93 -16.43 -20.84 -2.00
CA ARG A 93 -16.90 -21.51 -0.78
C ARG A 93 -18.13 -20.87 -0.16
N ASN A 94 -18.67 -19.84 -0.80
CA ASN A 94 -19.79 -19.05 -0.30
C ASN A 94 -19.54 -18.49 1.12
N ILE A 95 -18.31 -18.03 1.36
CA ILE A 95 -17.91 -17.40 2.63
C ILE A 95 -18.17 -15.90 2.52
N PHE A 96 -18.74 -15.32 3.59
CA PHE A 96 -19.02 -13.90 3.61
C PHE A 96 -17.73 -13.08 3.60
N TYR A 97 -17.53 -12.30 2.53
CA TYR A 97 -16.36 -11.48 2.28
C TYR A 97 -16.71 -9.99 2.35
N VAL A 98 -15.86 -9.18 2.98
CA VAL A 98 -15.97 -7.73 2.97
C VAL A 98 -14.61 -7.06 2.76
N ARG A 99 -14.54 -6.16 1.77
CA ARG A 99 -13.39 -5.30 1.52
C ARG A 99 -13.48 -4.02 2.37
N VAL A 100 -12.40 -3.67 3.06
CA VAL A 100 -12.28 -2.42 3.82
C VAL A 100 -11.75 -1.32 2.91
N LEU A 101 -12.55 -0.29 2.69
CA LEU A 101 -12.12 0.91 1.95
C LEU A 101 -11.32 1.83 2.85
N ARG A 102 -10.26 2.41 2.30
CA ARG A 102 -9.46 3.45 2.95
C ARG A 102 -10.18 4.79 2.89
N GLU A 103 -10.20 5.55 3.99
CA GLU A 103 -10.81 6.89 4.01
C GLU A 103 -10.16 7.82 2.98
N GLU A 104 -10.98 8.59 2.26
CA GLU A 104 -10.53 9.59 1.31
C GLU A 104 -10.21 10.88 2.07
N ASN A 105 -8.95 11.29 2.08
CA ASN A 105 -8.60 12.67 2.41
C ASN A 105 -8.21 13.33 1.09
N THR A 106 -9.21 13.79 0.34
CA THR A 106 -8.95 14.68 -0.80
C THR A 106 -8.54 16.03 -0.26
N VAL A 107 -7.23 16.24 -0.12
CA VAL A 107 -6.69 17.59 -0.10
C VAL A 107 -6.85 18.10 -1.53
N GLU A 108 -7.87 18.91 -1.78
CA GLU A 108 -7.95 19.68 -3.02
C GLU A 108 -6.69 20.53 -3.10
N ALA A 109 -5.77 20.16 -3.98
CA ALA A 109 -4.53 20.91 -4.18
C ALA A 109 -4.90 22.31 -4.67
N GLY A 110 -4.77 23.31 -3.78
CA GLY A 110 -5.01 24.70 -4.11
C GLY A 110 -4.11 25.16 -5.26
N ASN A 111 -4.74 25.58 -6.36
CA ASN A 111 -4.31 26.52 -7.40
C ASN A 111 -2.86 26.51 -7.96
N ASN A 112 -2.03 25.50 -7.69
CA ASN A 112 -0.75 25.24 -8.39
C ASN A 112 -0.81 23.90 -9.16
N ALA A 113 -1.95 23.63 -9.80
CA ALA A 113 -2.30 22.35 -10.42
C ALA A 113 -1.42 21.92 -11.61
N ASP A 114 -0.64 22.82 -12.24
CA ASP A 114 0.08 22.53 -13.49
C ASP A 114 1.25 21.54 -13.32
N ASN A 115 1.80 21.42 -12.10
CA ASN A 115 2.96 20.57 -11.80
C ASN A 115 2.59 19.21 -11.19
N ILE A 116 1.31 18.96 -10.85
CA ILE A 116 0.86 17.67 -10.32
C ILE A 116 0.02 16.96 -11.38
N ILE A 117 0.51 15.80 -11.84
CA ILE A 117 -0.14 15.01 -12.87
C ILE A 117 -0.57 13.68 -12.29
N TYR A 118 -1.84 13.33 -12.48
CA TYR A 118 -2.37 12.07 -11.99
C TYR A 118 -2.41 11.03 -13.11
N THR A 119 -2.02 9.80 -12.78
CA THR A 119 -2.06 8.64 -13.68
C THR A 119 -2.73 7.47 -12.99
N GLU A 120 -3.38 6.56 -13.72
CA GLU A 120 -4.06 5.41 -13.13
C GLU A 120 -3.09 4.26 -12.78
N THR A 121 -2.02 4.10 -13.54
CA THR A 121 -1.09 2.97 -13.38
C THR A 121 0.37 3.39 -13.44
N MET A 122 1.26 2.50 -12.98
CA MET A 122 2.71 2.69 -13.15
C MET A 122 3.10 2.75 -14.64
N LYS A 123 2.43 2.00 -15.51
CA LYS A 123 2.68 2.02 -16.96
C LYS A 123 2.35 3.36 -17.58
N ASP A 124 1.27 3.99 -17.13
CA ASP A 124 0.91 5.35 -17.58
C ASP A 124 1.94 6.38 -17.12
N ALA A 125 2.42 6.26 -15.87
CA ALA A 125 3.51 7.11 -15.37
C ALA A 125 4.80 6.93 -16.18
N VAL A 126 5.20 5.69 -16.50
CA VAL A 126 6.38 5.41 -17.33
C VAL A 126 6.23 5.95 -18.75
N ARG A 127 5.04 5.82 -19.36
CA ARG A 127 4.75 6.41 -20.67
C ARG A 127 4.95 7.93 -20.63
N LEU A 128 4.37 8.59 -19.64
CA LEU A 128 4.50 10.04 -19.45
C LEU A 128 5.96 10.46 -19.24
N LEU A 129 6.72 9.73 -18.43
CA LEU A 129 8.16 10.01 -18.20
C LEU A 129 9.02 9.98 -19.47
N ASN A 130 8.53 9.34 -20.54
CA ASN A 130 9.21 9.25 -21.83
C ASN A 130 8.81 10.34 -22.82
N ASP A 131 7.87 11.22 -22.46
CA ASP A 131 7.48 12.39 -23.25
C ASP A 131 8.53 13.50 -23.15
N ASP A 132 8.58 14.37 -24.16
CA ASP A 132 9.57 15.46 -24.27
C ASP A 132 9.60 16.40 -23.05
N ARG A 133 8.47 16.54 -22.34
CA ARG A 133 8.38 17.33 -21.10
C ARG A 133 9.30 16.79 -19.99
N PHE A 134 9.53 15.49 -19.95
CA PHE A 134 10.17 14.80 -18.82
C PHE A 134 11.42 14.01 -19.19
N ILE A 135 11.65 13.75 -20.47
CA ILE A 135 12.71 12.87 -20.97
C ILE A 135 14.12 13.29 -20.50
N HIS A 136 14.35 14.60 -20.31
CA HIS A 136 15.64 15.15 -19.87
C HIS A 136 15.77 15.35 -18.36
N LYS A 137 14.75 14.97 -17.58
CA LYS A 137 14.72 15.21 -16.13
C LYS A 137 15.15 13.99 -15.35
N ASN A 138 15.85 14.22 -14.23
CA ASN A 138 16.08 13.20 -13.21
C ASN A 138 14.75 12.85 -12.54
N VAL A 139 14.50 11.55 -12.38
CA VAL A 139 13.26 10.99 -11.89
C VAL A 139 13.50 10.34 -10.54
N LEU A 140 12.78 10.76 -9.50
CA LEU A 140 12.78 10.09 -8.21
C LEU A 140 11.55 9.19 -8.08
N MET A 141 11.78 7.88 -8.06
CA MET A 141 10.75 6.88 -7.76
C MET A 141 10.62 6.71 -6.25
N THR A 142 9.45 7.08 -5.71
CA THR A 142 9.10 6.90 -4.29
C THR A 142 8.13 5.75 -4.04
N THR A 143 7.95 4.88 -5.04
CA THR A 143 6.94 3.81 -5.08
C THR A 143 7.45 2.44 -4.62
N GLY A 144 8.69 2.37 -4.14
CA GLY A 144 9.34 1.16 -3.66
C GLY A 144 9.82 0.21 -4.78
N SER A 145 10.25 -0.98 -4.39
CA SER A 145 10.89 -1.97 -5.28
C SER A 145 9.93 -2.81 -6.12
N LYS A 146 8.63 -2.86 -5.78
CA LYS A 146 7.66 -3.76 -6.43
C LYS A 146 7.50 -3.54 -7.94
N ASN A 147 7.70 -2.30 -8.42
CA ASN A 147 7.51 -1.97 -9.83
C ASN A 147 8.82 -1.80 -10.61
N ILE A 148 9.96 -2.28 -10.08
CA ILE A 148 11.24 -2.27 -10.81
C ILE A 148 11.11 -2.81 -12.25
N PRO A 149 10.34 -3.90 -12.53
CA PRO A 149 10.15 -4.37 -13.89
C PRO A 149 9.55 -3.34 -14.85
N GLU A 150 8.82 -2.34 -14.37
CA GLU A 150 8.27 -1.26 -15.20
C GLU A 150 9.29 -0.14 -15.42
N TYR A 151 10.20 0.08 -14.46
CA TYR A 151 11.14 1.22 -14.49
C TYR A 151 12.16 1.09 -15.63
N VAL A 152 12.48 -0.13 -16.05
CA VAL A 152 13.42 -0.40 -17.15
C VAL A 152 12.89 0.08 -18.51
N HIS A 153 11.60 0.40 -18.60
CA HIS A 153 10.97 0.96 -19.80
C HIS A 153 11.04 2.50 -19.84
N ILE A 154 11.60 3.14 -18.82
CA ILE A 154 11.94 4.56 -18.85
C ILE A 154 13.20 4.72 -19.72
N LYS A 155 13.14 5.59 -20.74
CA LYS A 155 14.29 5.92 -21.58
C LYS A 155 15.41 6.49 -20.71
N ASP A 156 16.63 6.01 -20.94
CA ASP A 156 17.85 6.39 -20.21
C ASP A 156 17.74 6.20 -18.69
N PHE A 157 16.93 5.22 -18.22
CA PHE A 157 16.69 5.01 -16.79
C PHE A 157 17.98 4.81 -15.98
N LYS A 158 19.02 4.21 -16.56
CA LYS A 158 20.30 4.00 -15.87
C LYS A 158 20.94 5.32 -15.43
N ASP A 159 20.76 6.38 -16.22
CA ASP A 159 21.41 7.67 -16.03
C ASP A 159 20.58 8.65 -15.20
N ARG A 160 19.25 8.55 -15.27
CA ARG A 160 18.36 9.56 -14.68
C ARG A 160 17.36 9.04 -13.65
N LEU A 161 17.26 7.72 -13.42
CA LEU A 161 16.33 7.14 -12.44
C LEU A 161 16.99 7.00 -11.07
N TYR A 162 16.46 7.71 -10.09
CA TYR A 162 16.74 7.56 -8.67
C TYR A 162 15.62 6.76 -8.02
N LEU A 163 15.97 5.69 -7.32
CA LEU A 163 15.00 4.82 -6.66
C LEU A 163 15.17 4.87 -5.14
N ARG A 164 14.13 5.35 -4.45
CA ARG A 164 14.04 5.26 -2.99
C ARG A 164 13.31 3.98 -2.59
N LEU A 165 13.96 3.15 -1.78
CA LEU A 165 13.43 1.89 -1.29
C LEU A 165 13.92 1.60 0.14
N LEU A 166 13.27 0.66 0.83
CA LEU A 166 13.71 0.26 2.18
C LEU A 166 15.11 -0.35 2.10
N PRO A 167 16.01 -0.10 3.07
CA PRO A 167 17.38 -0.61 3.07
C PRO A 167 17.44 -2.13 3.36
N ASN A 168 16.76 -2.91 2.53
CA ASN A 168 16.70 -4.36 2.56
C ASN A 168 17.66 -4.92 1.50
N PRO A 169 18.61 -5.82 1.88
CA PRO A 169 19.60 -6.35 0.95
C PRO A 169 19.00 -6.97 -0.32
N GLN A 170 17.92 -7.76 -0.19
CA GLN A 170 17.30 -8.42 -1.33
C GLN A 170 16.64 -7.42 -2.29
N MET A 171 16.01 -6.36 -1.76
CA MET A 171 15.43 -5.29 -2.58
C MET A 171 16.50 -4.48 -3.31
N MET A 172 17.61 -4.17 -2.63
CA MET A 172 18.74 -3.47 -3.23
C MET A 172 19.38 -4.30 -4.35
N GLU A 173 19.62 -5.59 -4.10
CA GLU A 173 20.18 -6.51 -5.09
C GLU A 173 19.28 -6.63 -6.33
N SER A 174 17.97 -6.77 -6.14
CA SER A 174 17.01 -6.82 -7.25
C SER A 174 17.04 -5.55 -8.12
N ALA A 175 17.20 -4.36 -7.51
CA ALA A 175 17.31 -3.11 -8.24
C ALA A 175 18.62 -3.02 -9.06
N ILE A 176 19.74 -3.47 -8.50
CA ILE A 176 21.04 -3.51 -9.18
C ILE A 176 20.99 -4.48 -10.35
N GLN A 177 20.41 -5.68 -10.16
CA GLN A 177 20.26 -6.68 -11.22
C GLN A 177 19.37 -6.18 -12.38
N ALA A 178 18.37 -5.35 -12.08
CA ALA A 178 17.56 -4.68 -13.09
C ALA A 178 18.30 -3.56 -13.84
N GLY A 179 19.53 -3.24 -13.42
CA GLY A 179 20.40 -2.26 -14.07
C GLY A 179 20.29 -0.84 -13.49
N ILE A 180 19.61 -0.64 -12.36
CA ILE A 180 19.60 0.65 -11.66
C ILE A 180 20.98 0.87 -11.02
N MET A 181 21.58 2.02 -11.30
CA MET A 181 22.92 2.33 -10.82
C MET A 181 22.95 2.40 -9.28
N PRO A 182 23.92 1.77 -8.60
CA PRO A 182 24.02 1.83 -7.14
C PRO A 182 24.07 3.26 -6.60
N ALA A 183 24.69 4.19 -7.32
CA ALA A 183 24.73 5.61 -6.98
C ALA A 183 23.35 6.31 -6.99
N HIS A 184 22.34 5.69 -7.61
CA HIS A 184 20.99 6.20 -7.71
C HIS A 184 20.01 5.46 -6.77
N LEU A 185 20.51 4.54 -5.94
CA LEU A 185 19.71 3.85 -4.93
C LEU A 185 19.76 4.60 -3.61
N ILE A 186 18.58 4.95 -3.10
CA ILE A 186 18.40 5.67 -1.85
C ILE A 186 17.72 4.72 -0.86
N GLY A 187 18.54 3.97 -0.11
CA GLY A 187 18.09 3.04 0.91
C GLY A 187 17.69 3.77 2.20
N MET A 188 16.40 4.02 2.42
CA MET A 188 15.91 4.76 3.59
C MET A 188 14.57 4.23 4.08
N GLN A 189 14.33 4.32 5.39
CA GLN A 189 13.06 4.01 6.02
C GLN A 189 12.36 5.30 6.48
N GLY A 190 11.10 5.45 6.09
CA GLY A 190 10.25 6.58 6.48
C GLY A 190 9.57 6.38 7.84
N PRO A 191 8.65 7.29 8.24
CA PRO A 191 8.13 8.41 7.45
C PRO A 191 9.18 9.47 7.14
N PHE A 192 8.99 10.23 6.06
CA PHE A 192 9.92 11.26 5.61
C PHE A 192 9.26 12.63 5.73
N SER A 193 9.93 13.57 6.38
CA SER A 193 9.43 14.95 6.47
C SER A 193 9.46 15.64 5.11
N GLN A 194 8.73 16.75 4.99
CA GLN A 194 8.76 17.60 3.81
C GLN A 194 10.20 18.07 3.51
N GLU A 195 10.93 18.55 4.52
CA GLU A 195 12.29 19.10 4.37
C GLU A 195 13.26 18.04 3.85
N LEU A 196 13.12 16.79 4.29
CA LEU A 196 13.95 15.70 3.79
C LEU A 196 13.62 15.37 2.33
N ASN A 197 12.35 15.37 1.94
CA ASN A 197 11.99 15.19 0.53
C ASN A 197 12.55 16.34 -0.32
N GLU A 198 12.46 17.60 0.12
CA GLU A 198 13.05 18.73 -0.58
C GLU A 198 14.58 18.64 -0.67
N ALA A 199 15.25 18.20 0.39
CA ALA A 199 16.69 18.00 0.41
C ALA A 199 17.13 16.94 -0.61
N VAL A 200 16.43 15.80 -0.68
CA VAL A 200 16.68 14.75 -1.68
C VAL A 200 16.45 15.28 -3.10
N ILE A 201 15.36 16.03 -3.31
CA ILE A 201 15.07 16.64 -4.60
C ILE A 201 16.22 17.54 -5.05
N ARG A 202 16.69 18.44 -4.18
CA ARG A 202 17.79 19.37 -4.49
C ARG A 202 19.12 18.64 -4.68
N GLN A 203 19.45 17.69 -3.81
CA GLN A 203 20.72 16.95 -3.83
C GLN A 203 20.94 16.20 -5.14
N PHE A 204 19.89 15.60 -5.69
CA PHE A 204 19.96 14.81 -6.92
C PHE A 204 19.41 15.54 -8.16
N ASN A 205 19.14 16.84 -8.03
CA ASN A 205 18.56 17.67 -9.08
C ASN A 205 17.30 17.02 -9.72
N ILE A 206 16.41 16.52 -8.88
CA ILE A 206 15.21 15.80 -9.30
C ILE A 206 14.24 16.76 -9.99
N GLY A 207 13.95 16.49 -11.26
CA GLY A 207 12.99 17.26 -12.04
C GLY A 207 11.58 16.67 -12.03
N VAL A 208 11.43 15.37 -11.70
CA VAL A 208 10.14 14.70 -11.54
C VAL A 208 10.17 13.75 -10.35
N LEU A 209 9.21 13.86 -9.45
CA LEU A 209 8.97 12.88 -8.38
C LEU A 209 7.75 12.03 -8.73
N VAL A 210 7.92 10.72 -8.77
CA VAL A 210 6.80 9.79 -8.95
C VAL A 210 6.39 9.22 -7.60
N THR A 211 5.11 9.29 -7.31
CA THR A 211 4.55 8.78 -6.07
C THR A 211 3.23 8.07 -6.26
N LYS A 212 2.77 7.43 -5.19
CA LYS A 212 1.47 6.80 -5.08
C LYS A 212 0.60 7.66 -4.18
N GLU A 213 -0.67 7.77 -4.49
CA GLU A 213 -1.69 8.34 -3.63
C GLU A 213 -1.90 7.43 -2.39
N SER A 214 -1.03 7.58 -1.41
CA SER A 214 -1.15 6.95 -0.10
C SER A 214 -1.77 7.94 0.89
N GLY A 215 -2.71 7.52 1.74
CA GLY A 215 -3.27 8.40 2.79
C GLY A 215 -2.21 8.88 3.79
N ASN A 216 -2.61 9.66 4.81
CA ASN A 216 -1.71 10.41 5.72
C ASN A 216 -0.48 9.64 6.23
N ASN A 217 -0.59 8.34 6.52
CA ASN A 217 0.53 7.53 7.03
C ASN A 217 1.64 7.20 5.99
N GLY A 218 1.40 7.45 4.70
CA GLY A 218 2.35 7.18 3.62
C GLY A 218 3.26 8.37 3.26
N GLY A 219 3.15 9.48 3.97
CA GLY A 219 3.91 10.71 3.76
C GLY A 219 3.55 11.46 2.48
N TYR A 220 2.35 11.24 1.92
CA TYR A 220 1.94 11.76 0.62
C TYR A 220 1.91 13.28 0.60
N GLU A 221 1.32 13.90 1.61
CA GLU A 221 1.24 15.36 1.75
C GLU A 221 2.63 16.00 1.82
N GLU A 222 3.57 15.39 2.53
CA GLU A 222 4.96 15.86 2.64
C GLU A 222 5.69 15.80 1.29
N LYS A 223 5.39 14.78 0.46
CA LYS A 223 5.96 14.66 -0.89
C LYS A 223 5.35 15.71 -1.82
N ILE A 224 4.03 15.89 -1.78
CA ILE A 224 3.34 16.91 -2.59
C ILE A 224 3.85 18.31 -2.22
N SER A 225 3.89 18.63 -0.94
CA SER A 225 4.38 19.92 -0.44
C SER A 225 5.84 20.17 -0.83
N ALA A 226 6.69 19.13 -0.73
CA ALA A 226 8.08 19.24 -1.16
C ALA A 226 8.20 19.55 -2.67
N THR A 227 7.42 18.86 -3.52
CA THR A 227 7.44 19.11 -4.97
C THR A 227 6.96 20.51 -5.34
N LEU A 228 5.93 21.02 -4.65
CA LEU A 228 5.43 22.38 -4.84
C LEU A 228 6.50 23.41 -4.43
N ASN A 229 7.17 23.21 -3.31
CA ASN A 229 8.19 24.13 -2.80
C ASN A 229 9.48 24.14 -3.64
N THR A 230 9.79 23.05 -4.31
CA THR A 230 10.97 22.97 -5.20
C THR A 230 10.65 23.26 -6.66
N GLY A 231 9.37 23.44 -7.02
CA GLY A 231 8.92 23.56 -8.41
C GLY A 231 9.14 22.28 -9.23
N THR A 232 9.28 21.14 -8.56
CA THR A 232 9.46 19.82 -9.18
C THR A 232 8.12 19.28 -9.64
N ASP A 233 8.06 18.67 -10.83
CA ASP A 233 6.83 18.01 -11.26
C ASP A 233 6.56 16.77 -10.38
N CYS A 234 5.30 16.53 -10.04
CA CYS A 234 4.89 15.33 -9.33
C CYS A 234 3.95 14.50 -10.20
N ILE A 235 4.30 13.23 -10.43
CA ILE A 235 3.39 12.26 -11.04
C ILE A 235 2.82 11.40 -9.92
N VAL A 236 1.50 11.50 -9.71
CA VAL A 236 0.77 10.78 -8.68
C VAL A 236 0.02 9.62 -9.34
N ILE A 237 0.40 8.39 -8.98
CA ILE A 237 -0.35 7.20 -9.36
C ILE A 237 -1.55 7.09 -8.42
N ARG A 238 -2.74 7.29 -8.96
CA ARG A 238 -4.00 7.15 -8.24
C ARG A 238 -4.08 5.78 -7.60
N ARG A 239 -4.75 5.72 -6.45
CA ARG A 239 -5.18 4.44 -5.90
C ARG A 239 -6.16 3.79 -6.88
N PRO A 240 -6.10 2.45 -7.08
CA PRO A 240 -7.14 1.75 -7.82
C PRO A 240 -8.52 2.07 -7.23
N LEU A 241 -9.50 2.29 -8.09
CA LEU A 241 -10.90 2.46 -7.67
C LEU A 241 -11.42 1.14 -7.11
N GLU A 242 -11.73 1.11 -5.82
CA GLU A 242 -12.39 -0.01 -5.16
C GLU A 242 -13.88 0.37 -4.98
N ASN A 243 -14.73 -0.08 -5.90
CA ASN A 243 -16.16 0.27 -5.89
C ASN A 243 -17.01 -0.64 -4.98
N ASP A 244 -16.45 -1.78 -4.55
CA ASP A 244 -17.18 -2.84 -3.84
C ASP A 244 -16.55 -3.12 -2.47
N GLY A 245 -16.70 -2.15 -1.56
CA GLY A 245 -16.18 -2.23 -0.20
C GLY A 245 -16.95 -1.35 0.78
N LYS A 246 -16.62 -1.48 2.07
CA LYS A 246 -17.23 -0.73 3.17
C LYS A 246 -16.21 0.12 3.89
N LYS A 247 -16.61 1.30 4.35
CA LYS A 247 -15.76 2.14 5.22
C LYS A 247 -15.53 1.43 6.55
N LEU A 248 -14.45 1.79 7.23
CA LEU A 248 -14.13 1.25 8.56
C LEU A 248 -15.32 1.39 9.53
N SER A 249 -15.99 2.54 9.55
CA SER A 249 -17.15 2.77 10.42
C SER A 249 -18.31 1.81 10.16
N GLU A 250 -18.56 1.49 8.89
CA GLU A 250 -19.64 0.57 8.50
C GLU A 250 -19.31 -0.88 8.88
N ILE A 251 -18.04 -1.26 8.77
CA ILE A 251 -17.58 -2.59 9.18
C ILE A 251 -17.66 -2.74 10.70
N ILE A 252 -17.22 -1.73 11.46
CA ILE A 252 -17.33 -1.77 12.92
C ILE A 252 -18.80 -1.89 13.34
N ALA A 253 -19.71 -1.08 12.78
CA ALA A 253 -21.14 -1.18 13.07
C ALA A 253 -21.71 -2.58 12.74
N TYR A 254 -21.35 -3.14 11.59
CA TYR A 254 -21.75 -4.50 11.22
C TYR A 254 -21.24 -5.55 12.22
N LEU A 255 -19.98 -5.45 12.64
CA LEU A 255 -19.39 -6.39 13.59
C LEU A 255 -20.02 -6.27 14.99
N GLU A 256 -20.37 -5.06 15.44
CA GLU A 256 -21.12 -4.84 16.69
C GLU A 256 -22.46 -5.58 16.65
N GLU A 257 -23.24 -5.42 15.59
CA GLU A 257 -24.55 -6.06 15.44
C GLU A 257 -24.45 -7.60 15.32
N ASN A 258 -23.38 -8.13 14.72
CA ASN A 258 -23.31 -9.56 14.35
C ASN A 258 -22.43 -10.41 15.28
N ILE A 259 -21.61 -9.80 16.14
CA ILE A 259 -20.78 -10.50 17.13
C ILE A 259 -21.40 -10.41 18.53
N ASP A 260 -21.99 -9.27 18.91
CA ASP A 260 -22.49 -9.06 20.27
C ASP A 260 -23.93 -9.56 20.49
N SER A 261 -24.69 -9.80 19.42
CA SER A 261 -26.11 -10.21 19.48
C SER A 261 -26.37 -11.67 19.90
N GLN A 262 -25.35 -12.40 20.38
CA GLN A 262 -25.52 -13.74 20.99
C GLN A 262 -25.10 -13.76 22.47
N CYS A 263 -25.48 -12.73 23.23
CA CYS A 263 -25.57 -12.84 24.69
C CYS A 263 -26.93 -13.39 25.11
#